data_AF-A0A975QN59-F1
#
_entry.id   AF-A0A975QN59-F1
#
_cell.length_a   1.000
_cell.length_b   1.000
_cell.length_c   1.000
_cell.angle_alpha   90.00
_cell.angle_beta   90.00
_cell.angle_gamma   90.00
#
_symmetry.space_group_name_H-M   'P 1'
#
loop_
_entity.id
_entity.type
_entity.pdbx_description
1 polymer ?
#
loop_
_entity_poly.entity_id
_entity_poly.type
_entity_poly.pdbx_seq_one_letter_code
_entity_poly.pdbx_strand_id
1 'polypeptide(L)'
;MGRKAKFSKEIKIKAIKDYQEGNRTKKQIATILGCNVSSVNRWINSYKSMGEKAFDIKPTNKVYTKKLKLAAINNYLNGVGSLNNIIKKYKTHSISTLINWLMMYNDHKEIKDYKSKGDVYMAKSKKNNL
;
A
#
# COMPACT_ATOMS: atom_id res chain seq x y z
N MET A 1 10.54 5.72 3.85
CA MET A 1 10.41 6.16 2.44
C MET A 1 9.17 5.54 1.81
N GLY A 2 8.20 6.36 1.39
CA GLY A 2 7.16 5.88 0.48
C GLY A 2 7.82 5.51 -0.85
N ARG A 3 7.48 4.35 -1.42
CA ARG A 3 7.97 4.01 -2.77
C ARG A 3 7.38 5.04 -3.74
N LYS A 4 8.23 5.89 -4.33
CA LYS A 4 7.82 6.73 -5.46
C LYS A 4 7.62 5.83 -6.68
N ALA A 5 6.52 5.97 -7.39
CA ALA A 5 6.27 5.21 -8.60
C ALA A 5 7.24 5.67 -9.70
N LYS A 6 7.94 4.74 -10.35
CA LYS A 6 8.90 5.03 -11.44
C LYS A 6 8.24 5.69 -12.67
N PHE A 7 6.96 5.41 -12.90
CA PHE A 7 6.19 5.96 -14.02
C PHE A 7 4.92 6.62 -13.50
N SER A 8 4.66 7.84 -13.97
CA SER A 8 3.47 8.61 -13.62
C SER A 8 2.20 7.96 -14.20
N LYS A 9 1.03 8.41 -13.75
CA LYS A 9 -0.27 7.95 -14.26
C LYS A 9 -0.41 8.28 -15.75
N GLU A 10 -0.02 9.48 -16.13
CA GLU A 10 -0.14 10.03 -17.49
C GLU A 10 0.70 9.22 -18.48
N ILE A 11 1.96 8.89 -18.11
CA ILE A 11 2.85 8.07 -18.95
C ILE A 11 2.24 6.70 -19.21
N LYS A 12 1.66 6.07 -18.18
CA LYS A 12 1.03 4.75 -18.32
C LYS A 12 -0.21 4.81 -19.22
N ILE A 13 -1.05 5.82 -19.03
CA ILE A 13 -2.28 6.00 -19.85
C ILE A 13 -1.91 6.24 -21.31
N LYS A 14 -0.93 7.12 -21.59
CA LYS A 14 -0.46 7.36 -22.96
C LYS A 14 0.06 6.08 -23.62
N ALA A 15 0.90 5.32 -22.92
CA ALA A 15 1.40 4.05 -23.41
C ALA A 15 0.29 3.03 -23.72
N ILE A 16 -0.77 3.00 -22.92
CA ILE A 16 -1.92 2.11 -23.16
C ILE A 16 -2.72 2.57 -24.38
N LYS A 17 -2.99 3.87 -24.52
CA LYS A 17 -3.70 4.41 -25.69
C LYS A 17 -2.95 4.14 -27.00
N ASP A 18 -1.64 4.38 -27.01
CA ASP A 18 -0.77 4.06 -28.16
C ASP A 18 -0.84 2.57 -28.56
N TYR A 19 -0.98 1.67 -27.59
CA TYR A 19 -1.17 0.25 -27.85
C TYR A 19 -2.57 -0.08 -28.38
N GLN A 20 -3.62 0.54 -27.82
CA GLN A 20 -5.01 0.30 -28.24
C GLN A 20 -5.29 0.82 -29.65
N GLU A 21 -4.67 1.93 -30.04
CA GLU A 21 -4.76 2.52 -31.39
C GLU A 21 -3.89 1.79 -32.42
N GLY A 22 -3.06 0.82 -32.00
CA GLY A 22 -2.14 0.10 -32.88
C GLY A 22 -0.87 0.87 -33.25
N ASN A 23 -0.69 2.10 -32.75
CA ASN A 23 0.47 2.95 -33.02
C ASN A 23 1.80 2.31 -32.56
N ARG A 24 1.76 1.53 -31.47
CA ARG A 24 2.94 0.85 -30.91
C ARG A 24 2.62 -0.53 -30.36
N THR A 25 3.53 -1.46 -30.59
CA THR A 25 3.52 -2.76 -29.90
C THR A 25 3.96 -2.62 -28.45
N LYS A 26 3.59 -3.60 -27.61
CA LYS A 26 4.03 -3.66 -26.20
C LYS A 26 5.56 -3.66 -26.06
N LYS A 27 6.27 -4.28 -27.00
CA LYS A 27 7.74 -4.33 -27.03
C LYS A 27 8.33 -2.95 -27.31
N GLN A 28 7.80 -2.22 -28.29
CA GLN A 28 8.25 -0.85 -28.58
C GLN A 28 8.01 0.09 -27.40
N ILE A 29 6.85 0.01 -26.75
CA ILE A 29 6.55 0.80 -25.54
C ILE A 29 7.55 0.50 -24.42
N ALA A 30 7.83 -0.78 -24.18
CA ALA A 30 8.77 -1.23 -23.16
C ALA A 30 10.18 -0.67 -23.41
N THR A 31 10.65 -0.72 -24.66
CA THR A 31 11.94 -0.15 -25.07
C THR A 31 11.97 1.37 -24.88
N ILE A 32 10.96 2.11 -25.35
CA ILE A 32 10.89 3.57 -25.24
C ILE A 32 10.91 4.03 -23.77
N LEU A 33 10.18 3.31 -22.90
CA LEU A 33 10.07 3.68 -21.49
C LEU A 33 11.15 3.06 -20.59
N GLY A 34 12.08 2.27 -21.15
CA GLY A 34 13.10 1.57 -20.37
C GLY A 34 12.50 0.68 -19.27
N CYS A 35 11.45 -0.09 -19.61
CA CYS A 35 10.78 -1.00 -18.70
C CYS A 35 10.59 -2.38 -19.31
N ASN A 36 10.22 -3.36 -18.49
CA ASN A 36 9.93 -4.71 -18.96
C ASN A 36 8.56 -4.79 -19.64
N VAL A 37 8.44 -5.60 -20.70
CA VAL A 37 7.16 -5.87 -21.39
C VAL A 37 6.07 -6.35 -20.42
N SER A 38 6.44 -7.10 -19.38
CA SER A 38 5.52 -7.52 -18.31
C SER A 38 4.90 -6.34 -17.54
N SER A 39 5.61 -5.22 -17.41
CA SER A 39 5.08 -3.99 -16.79
C SER A 39 3.99 -3.38 -17.68
N VAL A 40 4.23 -3.31 -18.99
CA VAL A 40 3.27 -2.82 -19.98
C VAL A 40 2.03 -3.71 -20.00
N ASN A 41 2.19 -5.04 -20.01
CA ASN A 41 1.09 -6.00 -19.90
C ASN A 41 0.26 -5.78 -18.63
N ARG A 42 0.92 -5.59 -17.48
CA ARG A 42 0.23 -5.31 -16.23
C ARG A 42 -0.57 -4.01 -16.30
N TRP A 43 -0.04 -2.96 -16.91
CA TRP A 43 -0.77 -1.70 -17.07
C TRP A 43 -2.01 -1.89 -17.94
N ILE A 44 -1.88 -2.55 -19.10
CA ILE A 44 -3.00 -2.83 -19.99
C ILE A 44 -4.10 -3.62 -19.26
N ASN A 45 -3.73 -4.69 -18.54
CA ASN A 45 -4.70 -5.48 -17.79
C ASN A 45 -5.39 -4.68 -16.67
N SER A 46 -4.62 -3.84 -15.96
CA SER A 46 -5.17 -3.00 -14.90
C SER A 46 -6.14 -1.95 -15.47
N TYR A 47 -5.80 -1.36 -16.61
CA TYR A 47 -6.65 -0.40 -17.32
C TYR A 47 -7.92 -1.05 -17.87
N LYS A 48 -7.85 -2.27 -18.41
CA LYS A 48 -9.04 -3.02 -18.83
C LYS A 48 -10.01 -3.29 -17.67
N SER A 49 -9.47 -3.51 -16.47
CA SER A 49 -10.28 -3.83 -15.29
C SER A 49 -10.88 -2.61 -14.60
N MET A 50 -10.14 -1.49 -14.50
CA MET A 50 -10.53 -0.34 -13.65
C MET A 50 -10.44 1.01 -14.36
N GLY A 51 -10.13 1.03 -15.66
CA GLY A 51 -9.86 2.26 -16.42
C GLY A 51 -8.68 3.06 -15.87
N GLU A 52 -8.72 4.37 -16.02
CA GLU A 52 -7.67 5.28 -15.53
C GLU A 52 -7.48 5.23 -14.00
N LYS A 53 -8.53 4.88 -13.26
CA LYS A 53 -8.51 4.75 -11.79
C LYS A 53 -7.55 3.65 -11.31
N ALA A 54 -7.16 2.73 -12.21
CA ALA A 54 -6.13 1.73 -11.95
C ALA A 54 -4.77 2.33 -11.53
N PHE A 55 -4.52 3.58 -11.91
CA PHE A 55 -3.23 4.26 -11.71
C PHE A 55 -3.30 5.41 -10.71
N ASP A 56 -4.44 5.62 -10.07
CA ASP A 56 -4.55 6.59 -8.98
C ASP A 56 -3.62 6.17 -7.83
N ILE A 57 -2.97 7.17 -7.24
CA ILE A 57 -2.09 6.97 -6.09
C ILE A 57 -2.99 6.57 -4.91
N LYS A 58 -3.10 5.26 -4.65
CA LYS A 58 -3.72 4.78 -3.43
C LYS A 58 -2.74 5.00 -2.27
N PRO A 59 -3.20 5.48 -1.10
CA PRO A 59 -2.39 5.45 0.10
C PRO A 59 -1.96 4.00 0.34
N THR A 60 -0.66 3.75 0.29
CA THR A 60 -0.09 2.39 0.40
C THR A 60 -0.28 1.79 1.78
N ASN A 61 -0.55 2.63 2.78
CA ASN A 61 -0.81 2.21 4.14
C ASN A 61 -2.26 2.51 4.50
N LYS A 62 -2.99 1.46 4.91
CA LYS A 62 -4.29 1.63 5.55
C LYS A 62 -4.05 2.30 6.89
N VAL A 63 -4.48 3.54 7.00
CA VAL A 63 -4.35 4.33 8.24
C VAL A 63 -5.43 3.83 9.20
N TYR A 64 -5.01 3.18 10.27
CA TYR A 64 -5.92 2.77 11.34
C TYR A 64 -5.90 3.84 12.43
N THR A 65 -7.06 4.44 12.68
CA THR A 65 -7.22 5.40 13.78
C THR A 65 -7.20 4.67 15.13
N LYS A 66 -6.81 5.37 16.19
CA LYS A 66 -6.86 4.91 17.59
C LYS A 66 -8.25 4.37 17.92
N LYS A 67 -9.30 5.12 17.54
CA LYS A 67 -10.70 4.71 17.73
C LYS A 67 -11.02 3.37 17.07
N LEU A 68 -10.56 3.16 15.82
CA LEU A 68 -10.75 1.90 15.12
C LEU A 68 -10.01 0.74 15.79
N LYS A 69 -8.74 0.96 16.16
CA LYS A 69 -7.92 -0.06 16.85
C LYS A 69 -8.56 -0.50 18.17
N LEU A 70 -8.98 0.46 18.99
CA LEU A 70 -9.63 0.20 20.28
C LEU A 70 -10.97 -0.52 20.09
N ALA A 71 -11.78 -0.15 19.10
CA ALA A 71 -13.03 -0.84 18.81
C ALA A 71 -12.79 -2.31 18.40
N ALA A 72 -11.75 -2.59 17.62
CA ALA A 72 -11.39 -3.95 17.25
C ALA A 72 -10.89 -4.78 18.44
N ILE A 73 -10.06 -4.19 19.31
CA ILE A 73 -9.63 -4.81 20.58
C ILE A 73 -10.84 -5.14 21.46
N ASN A 74 -11.71 -4.16 21.71
CA ASN A 74 -12.86 -4.33 22.58
C ASN A 74 -13.82 -5.40 22.07
N ASN A 75 -14.10 -5.48 20.77
CA ASN A 75 -14.94 -6.56 20.24
C ASN A 75 -14.31 -7.94 20.45
N TYR A 76 -12.98 -8.05 20.42
CA TYR A 76 -12.29 -9.31 20.68
C TYR A 76 -12.41 -9.68 22.16
N LEU A 77 -12.12 -8.75 23.06
CA LEU A 77 -12.20 -8.96 24.52
C LEU A 77 -13.63 -9.28 24.99
N ASN A 78 -14.65 -8.70 24.36
CA ASN A 78 -16.06 -8.96 24.66
C ASN A 78 -16.62 -10.21 23.95
N GLY A 79 -15.79 -10.99 23.25
CA GLY A 79 -16.25 -12.22 22.59
C GLY A 79 -17.23 -12.00 21.43
N VAL A 80 -17.31 -10.79 20.86
CA VAL A 80 -18.26 -10.42 19.79
C VAL A 80 -18.00 -11.17 18.48
N GLY A 81 -16.85 -11.83 18.35
CA GLY A 81 -16.58 -12.78 17.29
C GLY A 81 -15.14 -13.28 17.27
N SER A 82 -14.87 -14.25 16.39
CA SER A 82 -13.51 -14.74 16.16
C SER A 82 -12.60 -13.63 15.61
N LEU A 83 -11.28 -13.81 15.72
CA LEU A 83 -10.29 -12.91 15.11
C LEU A 83 -10.60 -12.66 13.62
N ASN A 84 -10.96 -13.70 12.88
CA ASN A 84 -11.32 -13.60 11.46
C ASN A 84 -12.54 -12.72 11.23
N ASN A 85 -13.58 -12.84 12.07
CA ASN A 85 -14.78 -12.01 11.97
C ASN A 85 -14.45 -10.54 12.23
N ILE A 86 -13.61 -10.27 13.23
CA ILE A 86 -13.22 -8.91 13.62
C ILE A 86 -12.38 -8.24 12.53
N ILE A 87 -11.39 -8.94 11.97
CA ILE A 87 -10.54 -8.39 10.90
C ILE A 87 -11.36 -8.07 9.65
N LYS A 88 -12.31 -8.93 9.29
CA LYS A 88 -13.25 -8.66 8.19
C LYS A 88 -14.11 -7.43 8.48
N LYS A 89 -14.71 -7.34 9.68
CA LYS A 89 -15.56 -6.21 10.11
C LYS A 89 -14.82 -4.87 10.05
N TYR A 90 -13.59 -4.83 10.57
CA TYR A 90 -12.77 -3.61 10.63
C TYR A 90 -11.89 -3.40 9.39
N LYS A 91 -12.01 -4.30 8.39
CA LYS A 91 -11.18 -4.32 7.18
C LYS A 91 -9.69 -4.24 7.51
N THR A 92 -9.26 -4.88 8.58
CA THR A 92 -7.85 -4.98 8.95
C THR A 92 -7.13 -5.88 7.96
N HIS A 93 -5.87 -5.59 7.65
CA HIS A 93 -5.14 -6.29 6.59
C HIS A 93 -4.70 -7.70 6.99
N SER A 94 -4.52 -7.98 8.28
CA SER A 94 -4.08 -9.30 8.75
C SER A 94 -4.48 -9.57 10.21
N ILE A 95 -4.49 -10.86 10.56
CA ILE A 95 -4.63 -11.32 11.95
C ILE A 95 -3.48 -10.83 12.82
N SER A 96 -2.25 -10.90 12.30
CA SER A 96 -1.06 -10.38 12.98
C SER A 96 -1.18 -8.91 13.36
N THR A 97 -1.87 -8.09 12.55
CA THR A 97 -2.09 -6.67 12.86
C THR A 97 -2.97 -6.51 14.12
N LEU A 98 -4.06 -7.28 14.22
CA LEU A 98 -4.96 -7.24 15.38
C LEU A 98 -4.28 -7.80 16.63
N ILE A 99 -3.54 -8.91 16.50
CA ILE A 99 -2.76 -9.50 17.60
C ILE A 99 -1.75 -8.49 18.14
N ASN A 100 -1.05 -7.75 17.27
CA ASN A 100 -0.12 -6.72 17.71
C ASN A 100 -0.81 -5.60 18.50
N TRP A 101 -2.02 -5.20 18.12
CA TRP A 101 -2.79 -4.23 18.90
C TRP A 101 -3.20 -4.78 20.27
N LEU A 102 -3.58 -6.05 20.34
CA LEU A 102 -3.91 -6.73 21.60
C LEU A 102 -2.70 -6.84 22.53
N MET A 103 -1.53 -7.22 22.00
CA MET A 103 -0.29 -7.25 22.79
C MET A 103 0.07 -5.87 23.33
N MET A 104 -0.01 -4.82 22.49
CA MET A 104 0.21 -3.45 22.96
C MET A 104 -0.77 -3.04 24.05
N TYR A 105 -2.05 -3.42 23.92
CA TYR A 105 -3.08 -3.13 24.90
C TYR A 105 -2.80 -3.85 26.24
N ASN A 106 -2.45 -5.13 26.18
CA ASN A 106 -2.13 -5.95 27.36
C ASN A 106 -0.85 -5.48 28.07
N ASP A 107 0.15 -4.99 27.32
CA ASP A 107 1.37 -4.38 27.86
C ASP A 107 1.15 -2.94 28.40
N HIS A 108 -0.10 -2.48 28.47
CA HIS A 108 -0.48 -1.11 28.84
C HIS A 108 0.22 -0.02 28.01
N LYS A 109 0.63 -0.36 26.77
CA LYS A 109 1.21 0.59 25.82
C LYS A 109 0.11 1.43 25.19
N GLU A 110 0.39 2.72 25.01
CA GLU A 110 -0.57 3.63 24.39
C GLU A 110 -0.89 3.23 22.93
N ILE A 111 -2.16 2.96 22.65
CA ILE A 111 -2.67 2.77 21.28
C ILE A 111 -2.79 4.13 20.60
N LYS A 112 -1.90 4.41 19.64
CA LYS A 112 -1.86 5.68 18.89
C LYS A 112 -2.51 5.56 17.51
N ASP A 113 -2.96 6.69 16.96
CA ASP A 113 -3.25 6.81 15.53
C ASP A 113 -2.02 6.43 14.71
N TYR A 114 -2.25 5.90 13.51
CA TYR A 114 -1.16 5.74 12.56
C TYR A 114 -0.64 7.13 12.14
N LYS A 115 0.52 7.52 12.65
CA LYS A 115 1.30 8.64 12.12
C LYS A 115 2.24 8.07 11.04
N SER A 116 2.11 8.54 9.80
CA SER A 116 3.13 8.26 8.79
C SER A 116 4.47 8.77 9.32
N LYS A 117 5.41 7.87 9.63
CA LYS A 117 6.79 8.27 9.94
C LYS A 117 7.41 8.87 8.67
N GLY A 118 7.30 10.19 8.55
CA GLY A 118 7.94 10.99 7.50
C GLY A 118 9.46 11.01 7.67
N ASP A 119 9.98 11.22 8.88
CA ASP A 119 11.35 11.77 9.00
C ASP A 119 12.26 11.15 10.08
N VAL A 120 12.01 9.92 10.55
CA VAL A 120 12.86 9.30 11.60
C VAL A 120 13.79 8.24 11.01
N TYR A 121 14.73 8.65 10.15
CA TYR A 121 15.99 7.92 9.91
C TYR A 121 17.06 8.90 9.38
N MET A 122 17.42 9.88 10.21
CA MET A 122 18.76 10.48 10.19
C MET A 122 19.52 9.92 11.40
N ALA A 123 19.80 8.62 11.38
CA ALA A 123 20.89 8.10 12.20
C ALA A 123 22.17 8.59 11.52
N LYS A 124 22.77 9.66 12.07
CA LYS A 124 24.10 10.14 11.68
C LYS A 124 25.04 8.92 11.68
N SER A 125 25.59 8.56 10.51
CA SER A 125 26.72 7.64 10.45
C SER A 125 27.85 8.24 11.27
N LYS A 126 28.29 7.54 12.32
CA LYS A 126 29.57 7.81 12.96
C LYS A 126 30.63 7.39 11.95
N LYS A 127 31.32 8.37 11.38
CA LYS A 127 32.52 8.15 10.57
C LYS A 127 33.62 7.71 11.56
N ASN A 128 33.89 6.41 11.64
CA ASN A 128 35.13 5.94 12.24
C ASN A 128 36.20 6.07 11.16
N ASN A 129 37.04 7.10 11.29
CA ASN A 129 38.34 7.12 10.64
C ASN A 129 39.31 6.39 11.57
N LEU A 130 39.88 5.28 11.10
CA LEU A 130 41.21 4.81 11.47
C LEU A 130 41.89 4.34 10.18
#